data_AF-A0A6N6RYK4-F1
#
_entry.id   AF-A0A6N6RYK4-F1
#
_cell.length_a   1.000
_cell.length_b   1.000
_cell.length_c   1.000
_cell.angle_alpha   90.00
_cell.angle_beta   90.00
_cell.angle_gamma   90.00
#
_symmetry.space_group_name_H-M   'P 1'
#
loop_
_entity.id
_entity.type
_entity.pdbx_description
1 polymer ?
#
loop_
_entity_poly.entity_id
_entity_poly.type
_entity_poly.pdbx_seq_one_letter_code
_entity_poly.pdbx_strand_id
1 'polypeptide(L)'
;MAPLPDEKGFTFTEIMIAITIMALGFLAMAQMQFLSLRQKQLAEEGTTASNILQFIADRDIEEVKRAQLLNSIAFVEAQAGRLNPQSDSEPHLQYCKTGNSNRICDACPCNPLAEVTPDPSQALEITCAVIDVHDFDPKKVSFKSNASQCSGGAGDSLVVVKRVESTADDNLDDPIIPPEIRMNVTYGIKTKTQFAETGFESLAKRDTLAVQNIDFSAHEEDWSQFLPGWTEVVIAHVP
;
A
#
# COMPACT_ATOMS: atom_id res chain seq x y z
N MET A 1 -65.76 -16.04 52.38
CA MET A 1 -65.26 -15.98 50.99
C MET A 1 -65.29 -14.53 50.56
N ALA A 2 -64.14 -13.88 50.45
CA ALA A 2 -64.05 -12.51 49.92
C ALA A 2 -64.28 -12.57 48.40
N PRO A 3 -65.06 -11.65 47.81
CA PRO A 3 -65.25 -11.60 46.37
C PRO A 3 -63.92 -11.25 45.69
N LEU A 4 -63.57 -12.00 44.65
CA LEU A 4 -62.43 -11.70 43.79
C LEU A 4 -62.70 -10.35 43.08
N PRO A 5 -61.72 -9.44 43.01
CA PRO A 5 -61.89 -8.17 42.31
C PRO A 5 -62.17 -8.42 40.83
N ASP A 6 -63.19 -7.76 40.32
CA ASP A 6 -63.62 -7.80 38.92
C ASP A 6 -62.49 -7.28 38.02
N GLU A 7 -61.84 -8.17 37.27
CA GLU A 7 -60.80 -7.80 36.32
C GLU A 7 -61.45 -6.99 35.19
N LYS A 8 -61.13 -5.69 35.12
CA LYS A 8 -61.54 -4.84 34.00
C LYS A 8 -60.91 -5.41 32.72
N GLY A 9 -61.72 -6.04 31.88
CA GLY A 9 -61.29 -6.55 30.57
C GLY A 9 -60.69 -5.43 29.71
N PHE A 10 -59.65 -5.75 28.95
CA PHE A 10 -58.98 -4.82 28.05
C PHE A 10 -59.93 -4.30 26.97
N THR A 11 -59.93 -3.00 26.77
CA THR A 11 -60.67 -2.35 25.68
C THR A 11 -60.00 -2.63 24.33
N PHE A 12 -60.79 -2.65 23.25
CA PHE A 12 -60.26 -2.85 21.89
C PHE A 12 -59.14 -1.86 21.52
N THR A 13 -59.24 -0.62 22.03
CA THR A 13 -58.21 0.41 21.87
C THR A 13 -56.91 0.05 22.57
N GLU A 14 -56.94 -0.53 23.78
CA GLU A 14 -55.73 -0.98 24.49
C GLU A 14 -55.07 -2.16 23.77
N ILE A 15 -55.85 -3.08 23.21
CA ILE A 15 -55.32 -4.19 22.40
C ILE A 15 -54.63 -3.65 21.14
N MET A 16 -55.24 -2.68 20.45
CA MET A 16 -54.62 -2.02 19.29
C MET A 16 -53.32 -1.32 19.69
N ILE A 17 -53.30 -0.54 20.76
CA ILE A 17 -52.09 0.13 21.25
C ILE A 17 -50.99 -0.89 21.59
N ALA A 18 -51.34 -1.99 22.27
CA ALA A 18 -50.40 -3.04 22.62
C ALA A 18 -49.78 -3.71 21.37
N ILE A 19 -50.58 -3.98 20.33
CA ILE A 19 -50.10 -4.52 19.06
C ILE A 19 -49.18 -3.52 18.35
N THR A 20 -49.52 -2.23 18.34
CA THR A 20 -48.67 -1.20 17.71
C THR A 20 -47.32 -1.06 18.43
N ILE A 21 -47.32 -1.07 19.77
CA ILE A 21 -46.08 -1.02 20.57
C ILE A 21 -45.25 -2.27 20.34
N MET A 22 -45.89 -3.46 20.30
CA MET A 22 -45.22 -4.71 19.99
C MET A 22 -44.58 -4.70 18.59
N ALA A 23 -45.31 -4.21 17.58
CA ALA A 23 -44.82 -4.10 16.21
C ALA A 23 -43.63 -3.12 16.10
N LEU A 24 -43.69 -1.97 16.78
CA LEU A 24 -42.57 -1.02 16.85
C LEU A 24 -41.36 -1.62 17.57
N GLY A 25 -41.58 -2.40 18.62
CA GLY A 25 -40.51 -3.12 19.33
C GLY A 25 -39.78 -4.12 18.43
N PHE A 26 -40.52 -4.91 17.64
CA PHE A 26 -39.93 -5.84 16.67
C PHE A 26 -39.18 -5.12 15.55
N LEU A 27 -39.73 -4.02 15.01
CA LEU A 27 -39.05 -3.21 13.99
C LEU A 27 -37.74 -2.60 14.52
N ALA A 28 -37.74 -2.07 15.75
CA ALA A 28 -36.53 -1.52 16.36
C ALA A 28 -35.44 -2.60 16.58
N MET A 29 -35.82 -3.79 17.06
CA MET A 29 -34.89 -4.90 17.21
C MET A 29 -34.32 -5.39 15.87
N ALA A 30 -35.16 -5.47 14.82
CA ALA A 30 -34.71 -5.85 13.49
C ALA A 30 -33.71 -4.84 12.89
N GLN A 31 -33.96 -3.53 13.08
CA GLN A 31 -33.04 -2.48 12.63
C GLN A 31 -31.68 -2.56 13.33
N MET A 32 -31.65 -2.78 14.65
CA MET A 32 -30.39 -2.92 15.39
C MET A 32 -29.60 -4.15 14.96
N GLN A 33 -30.26 -5.27 14.69
CA GLN A 33 -29.60 -6.49 14.20
C GLN A 33 -29.00 -6.30 12.80
N PHE A 34 -29.71 -5.60 11.91
CA PHE A 34 -29.19 -5.31 10.58
C PHE A 34 -27.97 -4.38 10.64
N LEU A 35 -28.04 -3.33 11.47
CA LEU A 35 -26.92 -2.40 11.66
C LEU A 35 -25.70 -3.09 12.28
N SER A 36 -25.89 -3.98 13.25
CA SER A 36 -24.76 -4.67 13.89
C SER A 36 -24.06 -5.65 12.95
N LEU A 37 -24.82 -6.37 12.10
CA LEU A 37 -24.24 -7.24 11.07
C LEU A 37 -23.42 -6.45 10.05
N ARG A 38 -23.97 -5.32 9.57
CA ARG A 38 -23.26 -4.46 8.63
C ARG A 38 -21.99 -3.84 9.24
N GLN A 39 -22.06 -3.41 10.49
CA GLN A 39 -20.88 -2.89 11.21
C GLN A 39 -19.82 -3.97 11.40
N LYS A 40 -20.22 -5.20 11.71
CA LYS A 40 -19.30 -6.33 11.84
C LYS A 40 -18.58 -6.66 10.52
N GLN A 41 -19.33 -6.73 9.42
CA GLN A 41 -18.75 -6.96 8.09
C GLN A 41 -17.75 -5.87 7.70
N LEU A 42 -18.10 -4.59 7.89
CA LEU A 42 -17.20 -3.48 7.61
C LEU A 42 -15.94 -3.50 8.50
N ALA A 43 -16.06 -3.94 9.76
CA ALA A 43 -14.91 -4.07 10.65
C ALA A 43 -13.99 -5.25 10.27
N GLU A 44 -14.56 -6.37 9.84
CA GLU A 44 -13.81 -7.52 9.32
C GLU A 44 -13.07 -7.15 8.02
N GLU A 45 -13.77 -6.53 7.06
CA GLU A 45 -13.17 -6.02 5.82
C GLU A 45 -12.06 -5.00 6.10
N GLY A 46 -12.28 -4.08 7.04
CA GLY A 46 -11.29 -3.10 7.45
C GLY A 46 -10.03 -3.73 8.08
N THR A 47 -10.19 -4.79 8.86
CA THR A 47 -9.07 -5.53 9.46
C THR A 47 -8.25 -6.24 8.39
N THR A 48 -8.93 -6.93 7.47
CA THR A 48 -8.28 -7.62 6.35
C THR A 48 -7.56 -6.62 5.43
N ALA A 49 -8.19 -5.49 5.12
CA ALA A 49 -7.58 -4.41 4.35
C ALA A 49 -6.31 -3.87 5.04
N SER A 50 -6.37 -3.60 6.35
CA SER A 50 -5.20 -3.12 7.10
C SER A 50 -4.03 -4.11 7.04
N ASN A 51 -4.30 -5.41 7.17
CA ASN A 51 -3.26 -6.44 7.09
C ASN A 51 -2.64 -6.53 5.69
N ILE A 52 -3.47 -6.49 4.63
CA ILE A 52 -2.99 -6.51 3.24
C ILE A 52 -2.10 -5.29 2.96
N LEU A 53 -2.51 -4.10 3.40
CA LEU A 53 -1.69 -2.90 3.25
C LEU A 53 -0.34 -3.05 3.94
N GLN A 54 -0.32 -3.57 5.17
CA GLN A 54 0.91 -3.79 5.90
C GLN A 54 1.85 -4.76 5.18
N PHE A 55 1.33 -5.87 4.63
CA PHE A 55 2.18 -6.80 3.87
C PHE A 55 2.76 -6.20 2.59
N ILE A 56 2.02 -5.33 1.90
CA ILE A 56 2.50 -4.64 0.70
C ILE A 56 3.55 -3.60 1.08
N ALA A 57 3.28 -2.83 2.13
CA ALA A 57 4.21 -1.86 2.71
C ALA A 57 5.54 -2.52 3.10
N ASP A 58 5.48 -3.63 3.84
CA ASP A 58 6.65 -4.36 4.31
C ASP A 58 7.45 -4.95 3.14
N ARG A 59 6.77 -5.48 2.11
CA ARG A 59 7.40 -5.96 0.89
C ARG A 59 8.17 -4.85 0.16
N ASP A 60 7.55 -3.68 -0.01
CA ASP A 60 8.17 -2.57 -0.73
C ASP A 60 9.41 -2.06 0.04
N ILE A 61 9.33 -2.01 1.38
CA ILE A 61 10.49 -1.74 2.25
C ILE A 61 11.60 -2.78 2.09
N GLU A 62 11.24 -4.07 2.03
CA GLU A 62 12.19 -5.18 1.88
C GLU A 62 12.94 -5.10 0.54
N GLU A 63 12.25 -4.83 -0.56
CA GLU A 63 12.90 -4.73 -1.89
C GLU A 63 13.81 -3.49 -1.98
N VAL A 64 13.42 -2.34 -1.42
CA VAL A 64 14.30 -1.16 -1.33
C VAL A 64 15.57 -1.49 -0.52
N LYS A 65 15.42 -2.13 0.65
CA LYS A 65 16.54 -2.55 1.49
C LYS A 65 17.45 -3.55 0.77
N ARG A 66 16.86 -4.46 -0.01
CA ARG A 66 17.59 -5.46 -0.80
C ARG A 66 18.40 -4.82 -1.93
N ALA A 67 17.80 -3.90 -2.69
CA ALA A 67 18.48 -3.16 -3.74
C ALA A 67 19.67 -2.36 -3.16
N GLN A 68 19.45 -1.68 -2.03
CA GLN A 68 20.51 -0.95 -1.34
C GLN A 68 21.64 -1.86 -0.84
N LEU A 69 21.31 -3.02 -0.28
CA LEU A 69 22.31 -3.99 0.16
C LEU A 69 23.18 -4.46 -1.01
N LEU A 70 22.59 -4.75 -2.17
CA LEU A 70 23.35 -5.16 -3.37
C LEU A 70 24.31 -4.05 -3.81
N ASN A 71 23.85 -2.80 -3.91
CA ASN A 71 24.70 -1.64 -4.20
C ASN A 71 25.90 -1.56 -3.23
N SER A 72 25.65 -1.66 -1.92
CA SER A 72 26.72 -1.61 -0.91
C SER A 72 27.73 -2.76 -1.01
N ILE A 73 27.28 -3.97 -1.39
CA ILE A 73 28.18 -5.11 -1.58
C ILE A 73 29.15 -4.86 -2.73
N ALA A 74 28.69 -4.35 -3.89
CA ALA A 74 29.63 -4.03 -4.97
C ALA A 74 30.59 -2.92 -4.58
N PHE A 75 30.14 -1.92 -3.83
CA PHE A 75 31.04 -0.87 -3.36
C PHE A 75 32.18 -1.44 -2.51
N VAL A 76 31.87 -2.31 -1.53
CA VAL A 76 32.90 -2.95 -0.69
C VAL A 76 33.83 -3.84 -1.52
N GLU A 77 33.31 -4.57 -2.50
CA GLU A 77 34.12 -5.38 -3.40
C GLU A 77 35.02 -4.53 -4.32
N ALA A 78 34.56 -3.35 -4.75
CA ALA A 78 35.33 -2.37 -5.51
C ALA A 78 36.51 -1.85 -4.70
N GLN A 79 36.26 -1.44 -3.46
CA GLN A 79 37.28 -0.97 -2.53
C GLN A 79 38.33 -2.04 -2.22
N ALA A 80 37.91 -3.30 -2.14
CA ALA A 80 38.82 -4.42 -1.92
C ALA A 80 39.69 -4.76 -3.14
N GLY A 81 39.53 -4.06 -4.27
CA GLY A 81 40.23 -4.34 -5.53
C GLY A 81 39.87 -5.68 -6.14
N ARG A 82 38.76 -6.29 -5.70
CA ARG A 82 38.27 -7.59 -6.17
C ARG A 82 37.39 -7.45 -7.39
N LEU A 83 36.91 -6.24 -7.65
CA LEU A 83 35.96 -5.97 -8.71
C LEU A 83 36.70 -5.72 -10.02
N ASN A 84 36.73 -6.74 -10.88
CA ASN A 84 37.18 -6.57 -12.25
C ASN A 84 35.96 -6.42 -13.18
N PRO A 85 35.62 -5.20 -13.64
CA PRO A 85 34.45 -4.96 -14.48
C PRO A 85 34.50 -5.67 -15.85
N GLN A 86 35.62 -6.29 -16.21
CA GLN A 86 35.80 -7.08 -17.44
C GLN A 86 35.81 -8.61 -17.21
N SER A 87 35.67 -9.10 -15.97
CA SER A 87 35.78 -10.53 -15.66
C SER A 87 34.40 -11.21 -15.62
N ASP A 88 34.23 -12.22 -16.48
CA ASP A 88 32.98 -12.99 -16.53
C ASP A 88 32.81 -14.07 -15.45
N SER A 89 33.88 -14.33 -14.69
CA SER A 89 33.95 -15.47 -13.76
C SER A 89 33.55 -15.17 -12.32
N GLU A 90 33.15 -13.93 -11.99
CA GLU A 90 32.80 -13.55 -10.61
C GLU A 90 31.27 -13.45 -10.41
N PRO A 91 30.66 -14.39 -9.65
CA PRO A 91 29.21 -14.48 -9.50
C PRO A 91 28.60 -13.33 -8.68
N HIS A 92 29.40 -12.66 -7.84
CA HIS A 92 28.96 -11.59 -6.93
C HIS A 92 28.53 -10.30 -7.66
N LEU A 93 28.95 -10.15 -8.93
CA LEU A 93 28.76 -8.96 -9.74
C LEU A 93 27.75 -9.14 -10.88
N GLN A 94 27.05 -10.28 -10.94
CA GLN A 94 26.01 -10.51 -11.93
C GLN A 94 24.89 -9.47 -11.88
N TYR A 95 24.69 -8.82 -10.74
CA TYR A 95 23.69 -7.77 -10.58
C TYR A 95 24.12 -6.46 -11.29
N CYS A 96 25.42 -6.18 -11.41
CA CYS A 96 25.98 -5.01 -12.08
C CYS A 96 26.15 -5.16 -13.60
N LYS A 97 25.90 -6.36 -14.16
CA LYS A 97 26.19 -6.65 -15.56
C LYS A 97 25.10 -6.13 -16.48
N THR A 98 25.49 -5.27 -17.41
CA THR A 98 24.68 -4.83 -18.55
C THR A 98 24.35 -6.03 -19.45
N GLY A 99 23.21 -6.67 -19.21
CA GLY A 99 22.66 -7.68 -20.12
C GLY A 99 22.15 -8.97 -19.49
N ASN A 100 22.00 -9.05 -18.17
CA ASN A 100 21.40 -10.22 -17.56
C ASN A 100 19.90 -10.31 -17.90
N SER A 101 19.41 -11.45 -18.38
CA SER A 101 17.97 -11.64 -18.66
C SER A 101 17.12 -11.77 -17.38
N ASN A 102 17.78 -11.90 -16.22
CA ASN A 102 17.20 -11.88 -14.87
C ASN A 102 17.43 -10.51 -14.18
N ARG A 103 17.30 -9.40 -14.90
CA ARG A 103 17.56 -8.06 -14.38
C ARG A 103 16.67 -7.76 -13.17
N ILE A 104 17.31 -7.57 -12.02
CA ILE A 104 16.70 -6.93 -10.84
C ILE A 104 16.54 -5.43 -11.13
N CYS A 105 17.47 -4.81 -11.88
CA CYS A 105 17.38 -3.41 -12.29
C CYS A 105 17.91 -3.19 -13.72
N ASP A 106 17.43 -2.14 -14.40
CA ASP A 106 17.72 -1.88 -15.82
C ASP A 106 19.09 -1.24 -16.08
N ALA A 107 19.62 -0.52 -15.09
CA ALA A 107 20.93 0.11 -15.09
C ALA A 107 21.56 0.01 -13.70
N CYS A 108 22.90 -0.02 -13.65
CA CYS A 108 23.65 -0.06 -12.40
C CYS A 108 24.43 1.24 -12.23
N PRO A 109 24.46 1.82 -11.01
CA PRO A 109 23.84 1.35 -9.76
C PRO A 109 22.32 1.27 -9.83
N CYS A 110 21.72 0.28 -9.14
CA CYS A 110 20.26 0.19 -9.10
C CYS A 110 19.74 1.36 -8.28
N ASN A 111 18.74 2.10 -8.75
CA ASN A 111 18.06 3.06 -7.90
C ASN A 111 17.13 2.28 -6.94
N PRO A 112 17.41 2.20 -5.63
CA PRO A 112 16.61 1.41 -4.70
C PRO A 112 15.18 1.94 -4.57
N LEU A 113 14.95 3.24 -4.86
CA LEU A 113 13.62 3.85 -4.87
C LEU A 113 12.78 3.42 -6.08
N ALA A 114 13.42 2.91 -7.14
CA ALA A 114 12.73 2.40 -8.33
C ALA A 114 11.86 1.16 -8.04
N GLU A 115 12.15 0.44 -6.95
CA GLU A 115 11.34 -0.70 -6.47
C GLU A 115 9.95 -0.25 -6.00
N VAL A 116 9.83 1.02 -5.60
CA VAL A 116 8.59 1.60 -5.09
C VAL A 116 7.85 2.36 -6.18
N THR A 117 8.59 3.05 -7.05
CA THR A 117 8.02 3.86 -8.13
C THR A 117 8.88 3.68 -9.37
N PRO A 118 8.33 3.24 -10.51
CA PRO A 118 9.08 3.06 -11.74
C PRO A 118 9.97 4.26 -12.13
N ASP A 119 9.55 5.48 -11.75
CA ASP A 119 10.30 6.71 -12.00
C ASP A 119 10.27 7.65 -10.78
N PRO A 120 11.30 7.62 -9.91
CA PRO A 120 11.35 8.44 -8.70
C PRO A 120 11.52 9.94 -8.98
N SER A 121 11.79 10.33 -10.23
CA SER A 121 11.84 11.73 -10.64
C SER A 121 10.45 12.33 -10.89
N GLN A 122 9.41 11.50 -11.02
CA GLN A 122 8.04 12.00 -11.18
C GLN A 122 7.51 12.54 -9.87
N ALA A 123 7.06 13.80 -9.90
CA ALA A 123 6.52 14.47 -8.72
C ALA A 123 5.30 13.75 -8.11
N LEU A 124 4.50 13.07 -8.94
CA LEU A 124 3.33 12.33 -8.51
C LEU A 124 3.08 11.13 -9.44
N GLU A 125 3.08 9.94 -8.87
CA GLU A 125 2.67 8.71 -9.55
C GLU A 125 1.51 8.05 -8.79
N ILE A 126 0.46 7.65 -9.51
CA ILE A 126 -0.68 6.92 -8.93
C ILE A 126 -0.86 5.62 -9.72
N THR A 127 -0.86 4.50 -9.00
CA THR A 127 -1.04 3.17 -9.54
C THR A 127 -2.08 2.40 -8.74
N CYS A 128 -2.55 1.29 -9.31
CA CYS A 128 -3.49 0.39 -8.65
C CYS A 128 -3.17 -1.08 -8.91
N ALA A 129 -3.60 -1.94 -8.01
CA ALA A 129 -3.52 -3.38 -8.14
C ALA A 129 -4.81 -4.03 -7.65
N VAL A 130 -5.28 -5.05 -8.36
CA VAL A 130 -6.43 -5.86 -7.95
C VAL A 130 -5.93 -7.06 -7.16
N ILE A 131 -6.52 -7.28 -6.01
CA ILE A 131 -6.11 -8.33 -5.07
C ILE A 131 -7.30 -9.22 -4.77
N ASP A 132 -7.08 -10.53 -4.87
CA ASP A 132 -8.00 -11.53 -4.34
C ASP A 132 -7.74 -11.69 -2.84
N VAL A 133 -8.78 -11.50 -2.02
CA VAL A 133 -8.69 -11.60 -0.56
C VAL A 133 -8.41 -13.03 -0.10
N HIS A 134 -8.80 -14.04 -0.90
CA HIS A 134 -8.67 -15.46 -0.53
C HIS A 134 -7.36 -16.10 -1.00
N ASP A 135 -6.65 -15.48 -1.95
CA ASP A 135 -5.36 -15.93 -2.50
C ASP A 135 -4.36 -14.76 -2.57
N PHE A 136 -4.24 -14.02 -1.47
CA PHE A 136 -3.33 -12.89 -1.39
C PHE A 136 -1.88 -13.36 -1.22
N ASP A 137 -1.05 -13.05 -2.22
CA ASP A 137 0.40 -13.15 -2.16
C ASP A 137 1.01 -11.77 -2.44
N PRO A 138 1.69 -11.13 -1.46
CA PRO A 138 2.27 -9.81 -1.64
C PRO A 138 3.28 -9.78 -2.79
N LYS A 139 3.98 -10.88 -3.09
CA LYS A 139 4.99 -10.92 -4.17
C LYS A 139 4.38 -10.92 -5.57
N LYS A 140 3.10 -11.26 -5.70
CA LYS A 140 2.39 -11.27 -6.99
C LYS A 140 1.63 -9.98 -7.28
N VAL A 141 1.60 -9.04 -6.33
CA VAL A 141 0.90 -7.77 -6.51
C VAL A 141 1.65 -6.93 -7.54
N SER A 142 1.06 -6.77 -8.72
CA SER A 142 1.58 -5.91 -9.78
C SER A 142 0.76 -4.63 -9.88
N PHE A 143 1.42 -3.49 -9.66
CA PHE A 143 0.81 -2.18 -9.81
C PHE A 143 0.69 -1.79 -11.30
N LYS A 144 -0.42 -1.15 -11.64
CA LYS A 144 -0.78 -0.68 -12.99
C LYS A 144 -1.11 0.80 -12.94
N SER A 145 -0.65 1.56 -13.93
CA SER A 145 -0.90 3.00 -14.03
C SER A 145 -2.27 3.34 -14.65
N ASN A 146 -2.95 2.39 -15.28
CA ASN A 146 -4.23 2.61 -15.93
C ASN A 146 -5.41 2.07 -15.09
N ALA A 147 -6.33 2.95 -14.72
CA ALA A 147 -7.51 2.61 -13.91
C ALA A 147 -8.38 1.50 -14.52
N SER A 148 -8.46 1.41 -15.86
CA SER A 148 -9.23 0.36 -16.55
C SER A 148 -8.66 -1.05 -16.34
N GLN A 149 -7.38 -1.16 -15.96
CA GLN A 149 -6.75 -2.44 -15.63
C GLN A 149 -7.05 -2.88 -14.19
N CYS A 150 -7.62 -1.99 -13.38
CA CYS A 150 -7.95 -2.24 -11.98
C CYS A 150 -9.46 -2.35 -11.71
N SER A 151 -10.27 -2.17 -12.75
CA SER A 151 -11.73 -2.31 -12.69
C SER A 151 -12.22 -3.75 -12.99
N GLY A 152 -11.33 -4.67 -13.40
CA GLY A 152 -11.64 -6.07 -13.67
C GLY A 152 -11.13 -7.02 -12.59
N GLY A 153 -12.02 -7.81 -11.97
CA GLY A 153 -11.66 -8.84 -10.98
C GLY A 153 -12.85 -9.70 -10.54
N ALA A 154 -12.63 -10.80 -9.81
CA ALA A 154 -13.66 -11.72 -9.29
C ALA A 154 -14.40 -11.14 -8.06
N GLY A 155 -15.64 -11.56 -7.77
CA GLY A 155 -16.56 -10.90 -6.80
C GLY A 155 -15.95 -10.29 -5.53
N ASP A 156 -15.02 -11.00 -4.88
CA ASP A 156 -14.42 -10.63 -3.59
C ASP A 156 -13.10 -9.84 -3.70
N SER A 157 -12.71 -9.36 -4.89
CA SER A 157 -11.44 -8.64 -5.05
C SER A 157 -11.49 -7.22 -4.48
N LEU A 158 -10.39 -6.81 -3.84
CA LEU A 158 -10.12 -5.44 -3.41
C LEU A 158 -9.18 -4.75 -4.39
N VAL A 159 -9.23 -3.42 -4.44
CA VAL A 159 -8.32 -2.60 -5.23
C VAL A 159 -7.41 -1.83 -4.29
N VAL A 160 -6.11 -2.11 -4.35
CA VAL A 160 -5.10 -1.28 -3.70
C VAL A 160 -4.76 -0.14 -4.65
N VAL A 161 -4.81 1.08 -4.16
CA VAL A 161 -4.34 2.27 -4.85
C VAL A 161 -3.08 2.74 -4.12
N LYS A 162 -1.99 2.88 -4.86
CA LYS A 162 -0.71 3.36 -4.37
C LYS A 162 -0.45 4.72 -5.00
N ARG A 163 -0.21 5.72 -4.18
CA ARG A 163 0.20 7.06 -4.58
C ARG A 163 1.59 7.33 -4.04
N VAL A 164 2.47 7.75 -4.92
CA VAL A 164 3.84 8.13 -4.61
C VAL A 164 3.99 9.60 -4.95
N GLU A 165 4.35 10.40 -3.95
CA GLU A 165 4.74 11.79 -4.13
C GLU A 165 6.25 11.88 -3.92
N SER A 166 6.97 12.37 -4.92
CA SER A 166 8.41 12.56 -4.86
C SER A 166 8.74 14.05 -4.84
N THR A 167 9.62 14.43 -3.92
CA THR A 167 10.20 15.77 -3.85
C THR A 167 11.70 15.62 -3.79
N ALA A 168 12.38 16.12 -4.83
CA ALA A 168 13.83 16.31 -4.80
C ALA A 168 14.10 17.70 -4.22
N ASP A 169 14.86 17.75 -3.13
CA ASP A 169 15.39 18.99 -2.59
C ASP A 169 16.80 19.17 -3.17
N ASP A 170 16.85 19.76 -4.35
CA ASP A 170 18.10 20.20 -4.95
C ASP A 170 18.57 21.42 -4.14
N ASN A 171 19.34 21.19 -3.07
CA ASN A 171 20.01 22.24 -2.31
C ASN A 171 21.10 22.89 -3.17
N LEU A 172 20.69 23.62 -4.22
CA LEU A 172 21.53 24.35 -5.16
C LEU A 172 22.33 25.48 -4.48
N ASP A 173 21.92 25.88 -3.28
CA ASP A 173 22.48 27.02 -2.54
C ASP A 173 23.51 26.62 -1.45
N ASP A 174 23.63 25.35 -1.07
CA ASP A 174 24.62 24.89 -0.08
C ASP A 174 25.31 23.57 -0.52
N PRO A 175 26.53 23.63 -1.10
CA PRO A 175 27.23 22.46 -1.62
C PRO A 175 27.74 21.49 -0.53
N ILE A 176 27.51 21.80 0.75
CA ILE A 176 27.91 20.96 1.88
C ILE A 176 26.83 19.93 2.22
N ILE A 177 25.56 20.18 1.84
CA ILE A 177 24.44 19.29 2.11
C ILE A 177 24.21 18.42 0.86
N PRO A 178 24.33 17.08 0.96
CA PRO A 178 24.05 16.23 -0.18
C PRO A 178 22.56 16.36 -0.59
N PRO A 179 22.24 16.30 -1.90
CA PRO A 179 20.87 16.38 -2.36
C PRO A 179 20.04 15.26 -1.71
N GLU A 180 18.85 15.61 -1.21
CA GLU A 180 17.93 14.67 -0.59
C GLU A 180 16.71 14.45 -1.49
N ILE A 181 16.39 13.18 -1.75
CA ILE A 181 15.14 12.78 -2.36
C ILE A 181 14.22 12.31 -1.24
N ARG A 182 13.02 12.88 -1.14
CA ARG A 182 11.98 12.44 -0.21
C ARG A 182 10.80 11.91 -0.98
N MET A 183 10.34 10.72 -0.60
CA MET A 183 9.17 10.09 -1.19
C MET A 183 8.15 9.76 -0.12
N ASN A 184 6.92 10.24 -0.31
CA ASN A 184 5.78 9.85 0.49
C ASN A 184 4.93 8.85 -0.29
N VAL A 185 4.78 7.65 0.25
CA VAL A 185 4.00 6.58 -0.34
C VAL A 185 2.74 6.38 0.48
N THR A 186 1.61 6.75 -0.10
CA THR A 186 0.28 6.50 0.46
C THR A 186 -0.34 5.28 -0.22
N TYR A 187 -0.65 4.25 0.55
CA TYR A 187 -1.47 3.13 0.12
C TYR A 187 -2.88 3.29 0.64
N GLY A 188 -3.87 2.99 -0.20
CA GLY A 188 -5.27 2.88 0.22
C GLY A 188 -5.93 1.65 -0.39
N ILE A 189 -6.80 1.00 0.36
CA ILE A 189 -7.63 -0.09 -0.15
C ILE A 189 -9.05 0.38 -0.36
N LYS A 190 -9.61 0.05 -1.52
CA LYS A 190 -11.00 0.30 -1.89
C LYS A 190 -11.69 -1.00 -2.28
N THR A 191 -12.98 -1.08 -2.04
CA THR A 191 -13.81 -2.07 -2.73
C THR A 191 -13.94 -1.68 -4.20
N LYS A 192 -14.37 -2.60 -5.06
CA LYS A 192 -14.58 -2.29 -6.48
C LYS A 192 -15.60 -1.20 -6.73
N THR A 193 -16.67 -1.16 -5.94
CA THR A 193 -17.70 -0.12 -6.08
C THR A 193 -17.13 1.24 -5.73
N GLN A 194 -16.39 1.33 -4.62
CA GLN A 194 -15.68 2.56 -4.23
C GLN A 194 -14.66 3.00 -5.28
N PHE A 195 -13.89 2.06 -5.85
CA PHE A 195 -12.92 2.36 -6.91
C PHE A 195 -13.60 2.76 -8.22
N ALA A 196 -14.73 2.16 -8.60
CA ALA A 196 -15.50 2.54 -9.78
C ALA A 196 -16.09 3.96 -9.69
N GLU A 197 -16.46 4.40 -8.47
CA GLU A 197 -17.01 5.73 -8.22
C GLU A 197 -15.94 6.83 -8.17
N THR A 198 -14.79 6.54 -7.54
CA THR A 198 -13.78 7.57 -7.21
C THR A 198 -12.46 7.44 -7.96
N GLY A 199 -12.21 6.29 -8.60
CA GLY A 199 -10.96 6.00 -9.30
C GLY A 199 -9.71 6.35 -8.47
N PHE A 200 -8.81 7.10 -9.11
CA PHE A 200 -7.56 7.60 -8.53
C PHE A 200 -7.70 8.91 -7.75
N GLU A 201 -8.85 9.59 -7.80
CA GLU A 201 -8.95 11.00 -7.40
C GLU A 201 -8.91 11.24 -5.87
N SER A 202 -9.12 10.20 -5.05
CA SER A 202 -9.12 10.32 -3.59
C SER A 202 -8.55 9.09 -2.88
N LEU A 203 -7.54 9.30 -2.02
CA LEU A 203 -7.05 8.34 -1.02
C LEU A 203 -7.47 8.76 0.40
N ALA A 204 -8.59 9.49 0.52
CA ALA A 204 -9.10 9.90 1.82
C ALA A 204 -9.73 8.72 2.56
N LYS A 205 -9.60 8.70 3.89
CA LYS A 205 -10.19 7.69 4.80
C LYS A 205 -11.71 7.48 4.62
N ARG A 206 -12.41 8.43 4.01
CA ARG A 206 -13.85 8.32 3.70
C ARG A 206 -14.12 7.40 2.50
N ASP A 207 -13.19 7.33 1.56
CA ASP A 207 -13.35 6.66 0.26
C ASP A 207 -12.49 5.39 0.17
N THR A 208 -11.86 5.01 1.29
CA THR A 208 -10.94 3.87 1.42
C THR A 208 -11.21 3.12 2.73
N LEU A 209 -11.12 1.79 2.72
CA LEU A 209 -11.26 0.94 3.90
C LEU A 209 -10.10 1.14 4.90
N ALA A 210 -8.88 1.30 4.38
CA ALA A 210 -7.67 1.54 5.15
C ALA A 210 -6.71 2.42 4.35
N VAL A 211 -5.89 3.20 5.05
CA VAL A 211 -4.83 4.04 4.48
C VAL A 211 -3.57 3.88 5.32
N GLN A 212 -2.41 3.75 4.66
CA GLN A 212 -1.10 3.71 5.30
C GLN A 212 -0.14 4.62 4.52
N ASN A 213 0.66 5.38 5.26
CA ASN A 213 1.68 6.26 4.70
C ASN A 213 3.06 5.76 5.13
N ILE A 214 4.02 5.79 4.20
CA ILE A 214 5.42 5.47 4.44
C ILE A 214 6.26 6.56 3.79
N ASP A 215 7.19 7.11 4.56
CA ASP A 215 8.14 8.09 4.07
C ASP A 215 9.49 7.41 3.87
N PHE A 216 10.06 7.60 2.69
CA PHE A 216 11.44 7.24 2.37
C PHE A 216 12.22 8.53 2.18
N SER A 217 13.46 8.55 2.67
CA SER A 217 14.43 9.56 2.23
C SER A 217 15.64 8.85 1.65
N ALA A 218 16.34 9.52 0.75
CA ALA A 218 17.61 9.05 0.23
C ALA A 218 18.51 10.25 -0.05
N HIS A 219 19.81 10.05 0.05
CA HIS A 219 20.78 11.04 -0.39
C HIS A 219 21.63 10.50 -1.53
N GLU A 220 22.15 11.41 -2.35
CA GLU A 220 23.01 11.06 -3.47
C GLU A 220 24.49 11.12 -3.07
N GLU A 221 25.27 10.12 -3.50
CA GLU A 221 26.73 10.08 -3.35
C GLU A 221 27.45 9.76 -4.66
N ASP A 222 28.67 10.28 -4.81
CA ASP A 222 29.55 9.94 -5.92
C ASP A 222 30.54 8.83 -5.53
N TRP A 223 30.38 7.65 -6.13
CA TRP A 223 31.27 6.51 -5.93
C TRP A 223 32.20 6.27 -7.13
N SER A 224 32.26 7.21 -8.08
CA SER A 224 33.03 7.11 -9.32
C SER A 224 34.53 6.85 -9.11
N GLN A 225 35.06 7.28 -7.95
CA GLN A 225 36.44 7.01 -7.53
C GLN A 225 36.76 5.51 -7.34
N PHE A 226 35.75 4.67 -7.07
CA PHE A 226 35.90 3.22 -6.90
C PHE A 226 35.33 2.44 -8.09
N LEU A 227 34.23 2.92 -8.68
CA LEU A 227 33.54 2.30 -9.80
C LEU A 227 33.27 3.33 -10.90
N PRO A 228 34.00 3.31 -12.03
CA PRO A 228 33.77 4.26 -13.11
C PRO A 228 32.32 4.27 -13.60
N GLY A 229 31.71 5.45 -13.63
CA GLY A 229 30.30 5.63 -14.05
C GLY A 229 29.26 5.54 -12.94
N TRP A 230 29.66 5.23 -11.70
CA TRP A 230 28.78 5.27 -10.52
C TRP A 230 28.78 6.67 -9.90
N THR A 231 28.24 7.63 -10.66
CA THR A 231 27.91 8.98 -10.20
C THR A 231 26.46 9.00 -9.74
N GLU A 232 26.12 9.84 -8.75
CA GLU A 232 24.71 10.03 -8.29
C GLU A 232 24.07 8.72 -7.76
N VAL A 233 24.83 7.97 -6.96
CA VAL A 233 24.33 6.75 -6.31
C VAL A 233 23.35 7.12 -5.21
N VAL A 234 22.12 6.64 -5.32
CA VAL A 234 21.06 6.88 -4.33
C VAL A 234 21.24 5.94 -3.14
N ILE A 235 21.39 6.50 -1.94
CA ILE A 235 21.50 5.77 -0.67
C ILE A 235 20.21 6.01 0.11
N ALA A 236 19.34 5.00 0.12
CA ALA A 236 18.06 5.09 0.82
C ALA A 236 18.20 4.96 2.34
N HIS A 237 17.64 5.92 3.06
CA HIS A 237 17.26 5.83 4.46
C HIS A 237 15.85 5.27 4.56
N VAL A 238 15.77 3.96 4.78
CA VAL A 238 14.50 3.26 4.96
C VAL A 238 14.21 3.14 6.47
N PRO A 239 13.03 3.53 6.95
CA PRO A 239 12.65 3.40 8.37
C PRO A 239 12.64 1.94 8.88
#